data_AF-R7V4R0-F1
#
_entry.id   AF-R7V4R0-F1
#
_cell.length_a   1.000
_cell.length_b   1.000
_cell.length_c   1.000
_cell.angle_alpha   90.00
_cell.angle_beta   90.00
_cell.angle_gamma   90.00
#
_symmetry.space_group_name_H-M   'P 1'
#
loop_
_entity.id
_entity.type
_entity.pdbx_description
1 polymer ?
#
loop_
_entity_poly.entity_id
_entity_poly.type
_entity_poly.pdbx_seq_one_letter_code
_entity_poly.pdbx_strand_id
1 'polypeptide(L)' 'SVGIWVIGDFTSRVPNAAAQSRVQALIACGTSSGYLPSSYKLLGHRDVTATACPGDQFYPIITGWPNYSPDP' A
#
# COMPACT_ATOMS: atom_id res chain seq x y z
N SER A 1 -13.38 0.93 -1.80
CA SER A 1 -11.93 0.82 -1.61
C SER A 1 -11.24 0.98 -2.95
N VAL A 2 -9.93 1.23 -2.97
CA VAL A 2 -9.11 1.26 -4.19
C VAL A 2 -7.99 0.23 -4.02
N GLY A 3 -7.86 -0.69 -4.98
CA GLY A 3 -6.77 -1.66 -5.00
C GLY A 3 -5.59 -1.12 -5.80
N ILE A 4 -4.39 -1.12 -5.20
CA ILE A 4 -3.16 -0.72 -5.87
C ILE A 4 -2.22 -1.93 -5.88
N TRP A 5 -1.81 -2.34 -7.09
CA TRP A 5 -0.89 -3.47 -7.28
C TRP A 5 0.44 -2.95 -7.82
N VAL A 6 1.52 -3.26 -7.11
CA VAL A 6 2.88 -3.00 -7.60
C VAL A 6 3.31 -4.23 -8.38
N ILE A 7 3.74 -4.04 -9.64
CA ILE A 7 4.10 -5.16 -10.52
C ILE A 7 5.40 -5.80 -10.02
N GLY A 8 5.32 -7.07 -9.61
CA GLY A 8 6.46 -7.88 -9.18
C GLY A 8 6.11 -8.85 -8.05
N ASP A 9 7.08 -9.69 -7.70
CA ASP A 9 7.08 -10.49 -6.46
C ASP A 9 8.06 -9.84 -5.46
N PHE A 10 7.54 -9.55 -4.27
CA PHE A 10 8.24 -8.88 -3.18
C PHE A 10 8.33 -9.74 -1.92
N THR A 11 8.25 -11.06 -2.08
CA THR A 11 8.43 -12.02 -0.98
C THR A 11 9.87 -11.98 -0.44
N SER A 12 10.87 -11.87 -1.33
CA SER A 12 12.31 -11.88 -0.96
C SER A 12 13.06 -10.60 -1.30
N ARG A 13 12.37 -9.57 -1.82
CA ARG A 13 12.95 -8.28 -2.18
C ARG A 13 11.93 -7.16 -2.06
N VAL A 14 12.39 -5.93 -1.97
CA VAL A 14 11.52 -4.75 -1.94
C VAL A 14 11.29 -4.21 -3.37
N PRO A 15 10.15 -3.54 -3.64
CA PRO A 15 10.03 -2.71 -4.83
C PRO A 15 11.12 -1.65 -4.83
N ASN A 16 11.62 -1.26 -6.01
CA ASN A 16 12.60 -0.19 -6.07
C ASN A 16 12.02 1.12 -5.52
N ALA A 17 12.89 2.04 -5.11
CA ALA A 17 12.48 3.30 -4.48
C ALA A 17 11.49 4.08 -5.35
N ALA A 18 11.69 4.09 -6.67
CA ALA A 18 10.79 4.77 -7.60
C ALA A 18 9.36 4.21 -7.53
N ALA A 19 9.18 2.90 -7.51
CA ALA A 19 7.87 2.27 -7.40
C ALA A 19 7.18 2.64 -6.07
N GLN A 20 7.91 2.59 -4.96
CA GLN A 20 7.37 2.97 -3.64
C GLN A 20 6.93 4.44 -3.62
N SER A 21 7.76 5.36 -4.14
CA SER A 21 7.42 6.78 -4.22
C SER A 21 6.21 7.04 -5.12
N ARG A 22 6.04 6.28 -6.22
CA ARG A 22 4.89 6.45 -7.11
C ARG A 22 3.58 5.99 -6.47
N VAL A 23 3.60 4.96 -5.63
CA VAL A 23 2.40 4.56 -4.87
C VAL A 23 1.98 5.66 -3.89
N GLN A 24 2.91 6.21 -3.11
CA GLN A 24 2.60 7.30 -2.19
C GLN A 24 2.09 8.56 -2.92
N ALA A 25 2.70 8.90 -4.05
CA ALA A 25 2.23 10.01 -4.88
C ALA A 25 0.83 9.78 -5.46
N LEU A 26 0.51 8.54 -5.85
CA LEU A 26 -0.83 8.17 -6.33
C LEU A 26 -1.89 8.32 -5.22
N ILE A 27 -1.57 7.87 -4.00
CA ILE A 27 -2.46 8.02 -2.85
C ILE A 27 -2.68 9.51 -2.55
N ALA A 28 -1.60 10.29 -2.49
CA ALA A 28 -1.68 11.74 -2.25
C ALA A 28 -2.53 12.46 -3.31
N CYS A 29 -2.36 12.11 -4.59
CA CYS A 29 -3.18 12.62 -5.69
C CYS A 29 -4.66 12.24 -5.51
N GLY A 30 -4.95 11.00 -5.11
CA GLY A 30 -6.30 10.54 -4.80
C GLY A 30 -6.94 11.36 -3.68
N THR A 31 -6.20 11.68 -2.62
CA THR A 31 -6.68 12.53 -1.52
C THR A 31 -6.88 13.97 -1.97
N SER A 32 -5.93 14.58 -2.67
CA SER A 32 -6.03 15.98 -3.13
C SER A 32 -7.13 16.20 -4.16
N SER A 33 -7.44 15.17 -4.95
CA SER A 33 -8.47 15.21 -6.00
C SER A 33 -9.86 14.81 -5.47
N GLY A 34 -9.99 14.48 -4.18
CA GLY A 34 -11.26 14.11 -3.55
C GLY A 34 -11.75 12.69 -3.83
N TYR A 35 -10.93 11.84 -4.46
CA TYR A 35 -11.25 10.42 -4.67
C TYR A 35 -11.05 9.57 -3.41
N LEU A 36 -10.17 10.01 -2.51
CA LEU A 36 -9.94 9.40 -1.20
C LEU A 36 -10.21 10.42 -0.10
N PRO A 37 -10.96 10.06 0.96
CA PRO A 37 -11.09 10.92 2.14
C PRO A 37 -9.72 11.08 2.81
N SER A 38 -9.48 12.19 3.51
CA SER A 38 -8.23 12.38 4.28
C SER A 38 -8.04 11.34 5.39
N SER A 39 -9.13 10.76 5.88
CA SER A 39 -9.17 9.69 6.87
C SER A 39 -9.18 8.28 6.25
N TYR A 40 -8.66 8.12 5.03
CA TYR A 40 -8.57 6.79 4.41
C TYR A 40 -7.76 5.84 5.29
N LYS A 41 -8.04 4.54 5.22
CA LYS A 41 -7.19 3.50 5.80
C LYS A 41 -6.33 2.87 4.71
N LEU A 42 -5.05 2.69 4.99
CA LEU A 42 -4.14 1.91 4.17
C LEU A 42 -3.99 0.51 4.79
N LEU A 43 -4.17 -0.52 3.98
CA LEU A 43 -4.06 -1.91 4.39
C LEU A 43 -3.19 -2.67 3.38
N GLY A 44 -2.46 -3.67 3.86
CA GLY A 44 -1.91 -4.72 3.02
C GLY A 44 -3.03 -5.66 2.56
N HIS A 45 -2.89 -6.29 1.39
CA HIS A 45 -3.88 -7.25 0.94
C HIS A 45 -4.04 -8.44 1.91
N ARG A 46 -2.94 -8.81 2.60
CA ARG A 46 -2.92 -9.82 3.66
C ARG A 46 -3.71 -9.45 4.93
N ASP A 47 -4.03 -8.17 5.13
CA ASP A 47 -4.78 -7.72 6.31
C ASP A 47 -6.28 -8.00 6.18
N VAL A 48 -6.76 -8.21 4.94
CA VAL A 48 -8.18 -8.40 4.63
C VAL A 48 -8.53 -9.81 4.16
N THR A 49 -7.54 -10.62 3.75
CA THR A 49 -7.76 -12.00 3.30
C THR A 49 -6.49 -12.83 3.46
N ALA A 50 -6.63 -14.16 3.47
CA ALA A 50 -5.50 -15.09 3.59
C ALA A 50 -4.66 -15.11 2.30
N THR A 51 -3.68 -14.21 2.22
CA THR A 51 -2.77 -14.08 1.07
C THR A 51 -1.37 -13.64 1.49
N ALA A 52 -0.36 -13.99 0.69
CA ALA A 52 0.99 -13.48 0.87
C ALA A 52 1.19 -12.05 0.32
N CYS A 53 0.26 -11.52 -0.48
CA CYS A 53 0.35 -10.15 -1.00
C CYS A 53 0.30 -9.12 0.16
N PRO A 54 1.19 -8.10 0.23
CA PRO A 54 2.07 -7.57 -0.82
C PRO A 54 3.49 -8.15 -0.88
N GLY A 55 3.76 -9.26 -0.20
CA GLY A 55 5.09 -9.89 -0.08
C GLY A 55 5.78 -9.55 1.25
N ASP A 56 6.57 -10.47 1.79
CA ASP A 56 7.14 -10.37 3.14
C ASP A 56 8.15 -9.24 3.31
N GLN A 57 8.83 -8.81 2.24
CA GLN A 57 9.74 -7.67 2.31
C GLN A 57 9.04 -6.32 2.07
N PHE A 58 7.94 -6.30 1.32
CA PHE A 58 7.21 -5.04 1.06
C PHE A 58 6.19 -4.72 2.15
N TYR A 59 5.58 -5.73 2.76
CA TYR A 59 4.61 -5.55 3.83
C TYR A 59 5.12 -4.66 5.00
N PRO A 60 6.30 -4.89 5.61
CA PRO A 60 6.78 -4.04 6.70
C PRO A 60 7.10 -2.60 6.27
N ILE A 61 7.28 -2.34 4.97
CA ILE A 61 7.46 -0.98 4.46
C ILE A 61 6.12 -0.24 4.47
N ILE A 62 5.05 -0.88 3.96
CA ILE A 62 3.74 -0.23 3.90
C ILE A 62 3.12 -0.02 5.28
N THR A 63 3.47 -0.85 6.28
CA THR A 63 3.00 -0.66 7.65
C THR A 63 3.58 0.60 8.30
N GLY A 64 4.71 1.10 7.79
CA GLY A 64 5.31 2.37 8.20
C GLY A 64 4.77 3.60 7.46
N TRP A 65 3.84 3.43 6.51
CA TRP A 65 3.28 4.55 5.76
C TRP A 65 2.14 5.24 6.51
N PRO A 66 1.86 6.52 6.20
CA PRO A 66 0.74 7.24 6.80
C PRO A 66 -0.58 6.53 6.59
N ASN A 67 -1.42 6.58 7.63
CA ASN A 67 -2.77 6.00 7.66
C ASN A 67 -2.82 4.47 7.53
N TYR A 68 -1.71 3.76 7.74
CA TYR A 68 -1.76 2.31 7.88
C TYR A 68 -2.60 1.89 9.08
N SER A 69 -3.55 0.98 8.87
CA SER A 69 -4.43 0.43 9.89
C SER A 69 -4.75 -1.03 9.55
N PRO A 70 -4.22 -2.03 10.27
CA PRO A 70 -4.49 -3.43 9.96
C PRO A 70 -5.95 -3.82 10.21
N ASP A 71 -6.68 -3.02 10.99
CA ASP A 71 -8.10 -3.20 11.26
C ASP A 71 -8.96 -2.58 10.12
N PRO A 72 -9.69 -3.41 9.34
CA PRO A 72 -10.54 -2.96 8.23
C PRO A 72 -11.57 -1.91 8.65
#